data_AF-A0A927PCZ3-F1
#
_entry.id   AF-A0A927PCZ3-F1
#
_cell.length_a   1.000
_cell.length_b   1.000
_cell.length_c   1.000
_cell.angle_alpha   90.00
_cell.angle_beta   90.00
_cell.angle_gamma   90.00
#
_symmetry.space_group_name_H-M   'P 1'
#
loop_
_entity.id
_entity.type
_entity.pdbx_description
1 polymer ?
#
loop_
_entity_poly.entity_id
_entity_poly.type
_entity_poly.pdbx_seq_one_letter_code
_entity_poly.pdbx_strand_id
1 'polypeptide(L)'
;MVHRATGPSRYKNRSAHSEKGVWQAANKRAKSSTPTTAFLRFAIRGIAVIENSFRWEKTVWLLPSMIILPPFKGRCQWMGGGIDKEKWKIYNLMEKTRQRSGKEMREVVVHSWDDLQREIFDGVWDESIMRYRTNCVYRGMAVETWGLSHSLHRACAHDLSLERQMLRSFRKYGYADLRGVQSFWQLLAMAQQFGLPTRLLDWTYSPLVAAHFATEDQELYDKDGIIWCADIDKVNAQLPDAFKNTLKKERGNIFTMEMMDTLCRDFDVLREMEEEDAPFALFFEPASAVNRIANQYALFSVCSRAETKLSDLTVEEGCFKRIVIPHEIKLEIRDKLDYINISERMIYPGLDGICKWITRRYSNLGPRYNKREEE
;
A
#
# COMPACT_ATOMS: atom_id res chain seq x y z
N MET A 1 -50.65 40.05 -26.88
CA MET A 1 -49.33 40.63 -26.52
C MET A 1 -48.29 39.55 -26.83
N VAL A 2 -47.67 39.48 -28.03
CA VAL A 2 -46.66 40.39 -28.62
C VAL A 2 -45.41 40.42 -27.71
N HIS A 3 -44.18 40.00 -28.08
CA HIS A 3 -43.56 39.66 -29.36
C HIS A 3 -42.36 38.69 -29.18
N ARG A 4 -42.17 37.80 -30.16
CA ARG A 4 -40.87 37.20 -30.58
C ARG A 4 -40.05 38.22 -31.40
N ALA A 5 -38.72 38.11 -31.36
CA ALA A 5 -37.74 38.16 -32.47
C ALA A 5 -36.32 38.29 -31.85
N THR A 6 -35.24 37.64 -32.30
CA THR A 6 -34.62 37.71 -33.63
C THR A 6 -33.61 36.56 -33.86
N GLY A 7 -33.45 36.12 -35.12
CA GLY A 7 -32.17 35.61 -35.67
C GLY A 7 -31.74 36.55 -36.80
N PRO A 8 -30.90 36.17 -37.80
CA PRO A 8 -29.79 35.19 -37.86
C PRO A 8 -28.49 35.77 -38.52
N SER A 9 -27.51 34.89 -38.84
CA SER A 9 -26.67 34.89 -40.06
C SER A 9 -25.23 35.52 -40.12
N ARG A 10 -24.23 34.60 -40.23
CA ARG A 10 -23.21 34.41 -41.31
C ARG A 10 -21.81 35.08 -41.33
N TYR A 11 -20.82 34.20 -41.60
CA TYR A 11 -19.56 34.31 -42.39
C TYR A 11 -18.47 35.30 -41.87
N LYS A 12 -17.15 35.00 -41.80
CA LYS A 12 -16.23 34.39 -42.79
C LYS A 12 -14.82 34.13 -42.19
N ASN A 13 -14.10 33.16 -42.78
CA ASN A 13 -12.67 32.84 -42.64
C ASN A 13 -11.70 34.02 -42.91
N ARG A 14 -10.52 34.02 -42.24
CA ARG A 14 -9.19 34.20 -42.89
C ARG A 14 -7.97 33.94 -41.98
N SER A 15 -7.15 32.99 -42.42
CA SER A 15 -5.66 32.94 -42.53
C SER A 15 -4.72 33.05 -41.31
N ALA A 16 -3.81 32.07 -41.28
CA ALA A 16 -2.59 31.90 -40.50
C ALA A 16 -1.47 32.92 -40.79
N HIS A 17 -0.59 33.17 -39.79
CA HIS A 17 0.88 33.31 -39.87
C HIS A 17 1.40 33.67 -38.44
N SER A 18 2.14 32.77 -37.79
CA SER A 18 3.62 32.79 -37.64
C SER A 18 4.14 33.75 -36.55
N GLU A 19 4.38 33.23 -35.35
CA GLU A 19 5.37 33.83 -34.42
C GLU A 19 6.29 32.73 -33.89
N LYS A 20 7.45 32.63 -34.56
CA LYS A 20 8.62 31.90 -34.08
C LYS A 20 9.35 32.81 -33.09
N GLY A 21 9.58 32.25 -31.91
CA GLY A 21 10.33 32.85 -30.83
C GLY A 21 11.76 33.26 -31.22
N VAL A 22 12.00 34.52 -30.89
CA VAL A 22 13.24 35.24 -30.58
C VAL A 22 14.27 34.39 -29.81
N TRP A 23 15.54 34.72 -30.03
CA TRP A 23 16.78 34.33 -29.32
C TRP A 23 17.65 33.23 -29.94
N GLN A 24 18.20 33.53 -31.12
CA GLN A 24 19.61 33.25 -31.41
C GLN A 24 20.47 34.34 -30.75
N ALA A 25 21.35 33.98 -29.83
CA ALA A 25 22.54 34.77 -29.51
C ALA A 25 23.60 33.89 -28.83
N ALA A 26 24.86 34.14 -29.20
CA ALA A 26 26.09 33.69 -28.56
C ALA A 26 26.60 32.26 -28.85
N ASN A 27 27.14 32.09 -30.06
CA ASN A 27 28.33 31.27 -30.27
C ASN A 27 29.42 32.13 -30.91
N LYS A 28 30.47 32.50 -30.15
CA LYS A 28 31.83 32.88 -30.57
C LYS A 28 32.62 33.50 -29.41
N ARG A 29 33.60 32.75 -28.85
CA ARG A 29 35.05 33.12 -28.83
C ARG A 29 35.89 32.13 -28.03
N ALA A 30 36.51 31.25 -28.81
CA ALA A 30 37.86 30.67 -28.74
C ALA A 30 38.91 31.18 -27.71
N LYS A 31 39.68 30.18 -27.22
CA LYS A 31 41.17 30.07 -27.10
C LYS A 31 41.91 30.50 -25.80
N SER A 32 42.48 29.48 -25.12
CA SER A 32 43.92 29.31 -24.79
C SER A 32 44.14 27.88 -24.20
N SER A 33 44.76 26.91 -24.89
CA SER A 33 46.19 26.49 -24.87
C SER A 33 46.72 26.14 -23.46
N THR A 34 47.30 24.97 -23.09
CA THR A 34 47.97 23.85 -23.81
C THR A 34 48.29 22.69 -22.77
N PRO A 35 48.92 21.53 -23.13
CA PRO A 35 48.54 20.18 -22.68
C PRO A 35 49.62 19.42 -21.85
N THR A 36 49.32 18.20 -21.41
CA THR A 36 50.32 17.09 -21.38
C THR A 36 49.69 15.69 -21.32
N THR A 37 50.12 14.84 -22.27
CA THR A 37 50.28 13.36 -22.24
C THR A 37 49.07 12.49 -21.89
N ALA A 38 48.33 11.89 -22.84
CA ALA A 38 48.69 10.74 -23.69
C ALA A 38 49.26 9.53 -22.90
N PHE A 39 48.45 8.47 -22.70
CA PHE A 39 48.91 7.07 -22.79
C PHE A 39 47.71 6.11 -23.02
N LEU A 40 47.83 5.36 -24.13
CA LEU A 40 47.13 4.18 -24.62
C LEU A 40 45.64 4.17 -25.05
N ARG A 41 45.50 4.21 -26.38
CA ARG A 41 44.49 3.53 -27.20
C ARG A 41 44.75 2.02 -27.27
N PHE A 42 43.68 1.22 -27.26
CA PHE A 42 43.50 -0.05 -27.99
C PHE A 42 41.99 -0.39 -27.87
N ALA A 43 41.20 -0.72 -28.89
CA ALA A 43 41.29 -0.58 -30.33
C ALA A 43 39.86 -0.46 -30.87
N ILE A 44 39.75 0.22 -32.01
CA ILE A 44 38.56 0.46 -32.81
C ILE A 44 38.45 -0.69 -33.83
N ARG A 45 37.25 -1.20 -34.14
CA ARG A 45 36.63 -1.17 -35.49
C ARG A 45 35.60 -2.26 -35.78
N GLY A 46 34.52 -1.80 -36.42
CA GLY A 46 33.53 -2.58 -37.19
C GLY A 46 32.13 -1.96 -37.06
N ILE A 47 31.92 -0.69 -37.46
CA ILE A 47 31.30 -0.26 -38.75
C ILE A 47 29.83 -0.72 -38.85
N ALA A 48 28.84 0.13 -38.54
CA ALA A 48 28.13 1.10 -39.42
C ALA A 48 27.18 0.38 -40.41
N VAL A 49 25.94 0.74 -40.71
CA VAL A 49 25.08 1.94 -40.58
C VAL A 49 23.65 1.46 -40.96
N ILE A 50 22.59 2.03 -40.38
CA ILE A 50 21.40 2.54 -41.10
C ILE A 50 20.60 3.42 -40.13
N GLU A 51 20.32 4.62 -40.61
CA GLU A 51 19.52 5.68 -40.00
C GLU A 51 18.04 5.28 -39.89
N ASN A 52 17.40 5.64 -38.77
CA ASN A 52 16.37 6.67 -38.67
C ASN A 52 15.34 6.38 -37.57
N SER A 53 14.90 7.48 -36.95
CA SER A 53 13.67 7.63 -36.17
C SER A 53 13.72 7.25 -34.69
N PHE A 54 14.36 8.13 -33.90
CA PHE A 54 13.99 8.35 -32.51
C PHE A 54 12.59 8.99 -32.40
N ARG A 55 11.69 8.33 -31.68
CA ARG A 55 10.59 8.98 -30.94
C ARG A 55 10.52 8.31 -29.56
N TRP A 56 11.00 9.01 -28.54
CA TRP A 56 10.87 8.61 -27.15
C TRP A 56 9.45 8.91 -26.68
N GLU A 57 8.74 7.90 -26.17
CA GLU A 57 7.84 8.00 -25.01
C GLU A 57 7.20 6.63 -24.73
N LYS A 58 7.06 6.32 -23.43
CA LYS A 58 6.50 5.10 -22.79
C LYS A 58 7.50 3.99 -22.48
N THR A 59 8.20 4.18 -21.35
CA THR A 59 8.81 3.10 -20.58
C THR A 59 7.70 2.21 -20.01
N VAL A 60 7.45 1.11 -20.71
CA VAL A 60 6.80 -0.10 -20.20
C VAL A 60 7.71 -0.68 -19.12
N TRP A 61 7.22 -0.84 -17.90
CA TRP A 61 7.90 -1.65 -16.89
C TRP A 61 7.79 -3.11 -17.32
N LEU A 62 8.83 -3.60 -18.00
CA LEU A 62 9.10 -5.03 -18.13
C LEU A 62 9.48 -5.57 -16.75
N LEU A 63 8.60 -6.39 -16.19
CA LEU A 63 8.86 -7.27 -15.06
C LEU A 63 10.04 -8.20 -15.39
N PRO A 64 11.11 -8.28 -14.58
CA PRO A 64 11.89 -9.50 -14.50
C PRO A 64 11.10 -10.47 -13.63
N SER A 65 10.29 -11.30 -14.29
CA SER A 65 9.71 -12.51 -13.74
C SER A 65 10.84 -13.48 -13.36
N MET A 66 11.31 -13.42 -12.11
CA MET A 66 11.94 -14.58 -11.47
C MET A 66 10.84 -15.45 -10.88
N ILE A 67 10.33 -16.32 -11.75
CA ILE A 67 9.55 -17.49 -11.38
C ILE A 67 10.49 -18.40 -10.57
N ILE A 68 10.29 -18.49 -9.27
CA ILE A 68 10.75 -19.66 -8.49
C ILE A 68 9.57 -20.64 -8.52
N LEU A 69 9.60 -21.57 -9.49
CA LEU A 69 8.72 -22.73 -9.47
C LEU A 69 9.05 -23.57 -8.21
N PRO A 70 8.04 -24.14 -7.52
CA PRO A 70 8.32 -25.21 -6.57
C PRO A 70 8.93 -26.40 -7.32
N PRO A 71 9.92 -27.11 -6.75
CA PRO A 71 10.49 -28.26 -7.41
C PRO A 71 9.42 -29.36 -7.48
N PHE A 72 9.06 -29.70 -8.72
CA PHE A 72 8.37 -30.93 -9.07
C PHE A 72 9.00 -32.12 -8.34
N LYS A 73 8.18 -32.99 -7.73
CA LYS A 73 8.60 -34.34 -7.32
C LYS A 73 8.91 -35.16 -8.58
N GLY A 74 10.11 -34.99 -9.11
CA GLY A 74 10.63 -35.75 -10.24
C GLY A 74 12.12 -35.97 -10.02
N ARG A 75 12.52 -37.23 -9.85
CA ARG A 75 13.93 -37.64 -9.80
C ARG A 75 14.62 -37.16 -11.07
N CYS A 76 15.65 -36.31 -10.93
CA CYS A 76 16.85 -36.32 -11.77
C CYS A 76 17.94 -35.43 -11.15
N GLN A 77 19.15 -36.01 -11.08
CA GLN A 77 20.36 -35.49 -10.44
C GLN A 77 20.85 -34.18 -11.07
N TRP A 78 21.20 -33.21 -10.23
CA TRP A 78 22.22 -32.22 -10.55
C TRP A 78 23.17 -32.07 -9.35
N MET A 79 24.46 -32.14 -9.66
CA MET A 79 25.58 -32.08 -8.73
C MET A 79 25.89 -30.63 -8.32
N GLY A 80 26.28 -30.47 -7.05
CA GLY A 80 27.21 -29.42 -6.62
C GLY A 80 26.62 -28.04 -6.30
N GLY A 81 26.08 -27.90 -5.09
CA GLY A 81 25.72 -26.61 -4.51
C GLY A 81 24.90 -26.82 -3.25
N GLY A 82 25.58 -27.05 -2.13
CA GLY A 82 24.95 -27.43 -0.86
C GLY A 82 23.89 -26.42 -0.43
N ILE A 83 22.62 -26.85 -0.45
CA ILE A 83 21.56 -26.18 0.30
C ILE A 83 22.00 -26.22 1.77
N ASP A 84 22.24 -25.03 2.33
CA ASP A 84 22.64 -24.83 3.71
C ASP A 84 21.60 -25.47 4.63
N LYS A 85 21.91 -26.70 5.07
CA LYS A 85 21.03 -27.53 5.90
C LYS A 85 20.71 -26.84 7.22
N GLU A 86 21.53 -25.87 7.63
CA GLU A 86 21.35 -25.10 8.85
C GLU A 86 20.28 -24.02 8.66
N LYS A 87 20.29 -23.29 7.53
CA LYS A 87 19.19 -22.37 7.16
C LYS A 87 17.85 -23.08 6.96
N TRP A 88 17.86 -24.28 6.36
CA TRP A 88 16.64 -25.07 6.17
C TRP A 88 16.10 -25.64 7.50
N LYS A 89 17.00 -25.97 8.43
CA LYS A 89 16.63 -26.32 9.81
C LYS A 89 16.07 -25.12 10.56
N ILE A 90 16.66 -23.93 10.43
CA ILE A 90 16.17 -22.71 11.09
C ILE A 90 14.78 -22.33 10.55
N TYR A 91 14.55 -22.38 9.23
CA TYR A 91 13.22 -22.12 8.65
C TYR A 91 12.15 -23.10 9.15
N ASN A 92 12.45 -24.40 9.15
CA ASN A 92 11.52 -25.41 9.67
C ASN A 92 11.36 -25.36 11.20
N LEU A 93 12.39 -24.93 11.92
CA LEU A 93 12.33 -24.74 13.36
C LEU A 93 11.48 -23.50 13.67
N MET A 94 11.62 -22.42 12.92
CA MET A 94 10.76 -21.22 13.02
C MET A 94 9.30 -21.54 12.69
N GLU A 95 9.03 -22.27 11.60
CA GLU A 95 7.67 -22.77 11.25
C GLU A 95 7.09 -23.69 12.34
N LYS A 96 7.88 -24.63 12.86
CA LYS A 96 7.46 -25.52 13.95
C LYS A 96 7.31 -24.79 15.29
N THR A 97 8.05 -23.71 15.52
CA THR A 97 7.90 -22.88 16.73
C THR A 97 6.67 -21.99 16.59
N ARG A 98 6.38 -21.49 15.39
CA ARG A 98 5.15 -20.76 15.02
C ARG A 98 3.89 -21.63 15.17
N GLN A 99 4.00 -22.94 14.88
CA GLN A 99 2.94 -23.93 15.16
C GLN A 99 2.89 -24.37 16.64
N ARG A 100 3.93 -24.13 17.44
CA ARG A 100 4.02 -24.55 18.86
C ARG A 100 3.68 -23.44 19.86
N SER A 101 3.64 -22.16 19.46
CA SER A 101 3.04 -21.09 20.26
C SER A 101 1.55 -20.95 19.91
N GLY A 102 0.78 -22.00 20.19
CA GLY A 102 -0.65 -22.04 19.91
C GLY A 102 -1.44 -21.08 20.79
N LYS A 103 -1.63 -19.85 20.30
CA LYS A 103 -2.87 -19.09 20.50
C LYS A 103 -3.54 -19.08 19.13
N GLU A 104 -4.55 -19.92 18.93
CA GLU A 104 -5.17 -20.07 17.61
C GLU A 104 -5.87 -18.76 17.22
N MET A 105 -5.35 -18.14 16.16
CA MET A 105 -5.99 -16.99 15.54
C MET A 105 -7.29 -17.47 14.87
N ARG A 106 -8.44 -16.89 15.27
CA ARG A 106 -9.75 -17.27 14.71
C ARG A 106 -9.76 -16.96 13.21
N GLU A 107 -9.78 -18.00 12.39
CA GLU A 107 -9.94 -17.91 10.93
C GLU A 107 -11.34 -18.39 10.53
N VAL A 108 -11.99 -17.62 9.66
CA VAL A 108 -13.31 -17.93 9.12
C VAL A 108 -13.25 -17.80 7.61
N VAL A 109 -13.73 -18.82 6.90
CA VAL A 109 -13.89 -18.78 5.44
C VAL A 109 -15.35 -18.43 5.13
N VAL A 110 -15.57 -17.39 4.33
CA VAL A 110 -16.93 -17.00 3.90
C VAL A 110 -17.23 -17.58 2.51
N HIS A 111 -18.48 -17.94 2.24
CA HIS A 111 -18.86 -18.57 0.97
C HIS A 111 -19.90 -17.77 0.17
N SER A 112 -20.28 -16.60 0.67
CA SER A 112 -21.24 -15.71 0.02
C SER A 112 -21.11 -14.29 0.58
N TRP A 113 -21.73 -13.33 -0.10
CA TRP A 113 -21.92 -11.98 0.45
C TRP A 113 -22.63 -11.99 1.81
N ASP A 114 -23.64 -12.83 2.00
CA ASP A 114 -24.43 -12.86 3.23
C ASP A 114 -23.61 -13.45 4.39
N ASP A 115 -22.77 -14.44 4.13
CA ASP A 115 -21.80 -14.94 5.11
C ASP A 115 -20.82 -13.84 5.52
N LEU A 116 -20.30 -13.07 4.55
CA LEU A 116 -19.42 -11.94 4.83
C LEU A 116 -20.10 -10.89 5.70
N GLN A 117 -21.34 -10.51 5.39
CA GLN A 117 -22.13 -9.57 6.20
C GLN A 117 -22.33 -10.09 7.62
N ARG A 118 -22.73 -11.35 7.77
CA ARG A 118 -22.92 -11.99 9.08
C ARG A 118 -21.63 -11.97 9.90
N GLU A 119 -20.50 -12.32 9.29
CA GLU A 119 -19.21 -12.39 9.99
C GLU A 119 -18.62 -11.03 10.38
N ILE A 120 -18.91 -9.99 9.59
CA ILE A 120 -18.47 -8.61 9.86
C ILE A 120 -19.28 -7.98 10.99
N PHE A 121 -20.59 -8.28 11.07
CA PHE A 121 -21.48 -7.74 12.09
C PHE A 121 -21.66 -8.69 13.30
N ASP A 122 -20.90 -9.78 13.34
CA ASP A 122 -20.84 -10.69 14.50
C ASP A 122 -20.31 -9.93 15.73
N GLY A 123 -21.04 -10.01 16.84
CA GLY A 123 -20.59 -9.44 18.13
C GLY A 123 -20.51 -7.91 18.21
N VAL A 124 -21.09 -7.16 17.26
CA VAL A 124 -21.00 -5.68 17.26
C VAL A 124 -22.00 -4.98 18.19
N TRP A 125 -22.85 -5.70 18.91
CA TRP A 125 -23.77 -5.10 19.89
C TRP A 125 -23.04 -4.86 21.21
N ASP A 126 -23.03 -3.62 21.68
CA ASP A 126 -22.45 -3.21 22.96
C ASP A 126 -23.57 -2.77 23.92
N GLU A 127 -23.82 -3.61 24.93
CA GLU A 127 -24.82 -3.36 25.97
C GLU A 127 -24.50 -2.14 26.84
N SER A 128 -23.22 -1.82 27.04
CA SER A 128 -22.81 -0.73 27.94
C SER A 128 -23.23 0.65 27.41
N ILE A 129 -23.34 0.78 26.08
CA ILE A 129 -23.75 2.01 25.40
C ILE A 129 -25.06 1.87 24.63
N MET A 130 -25.66 0.67 24.60
CA MET A 130 -26.90 0.36 23.87
C MET A 130 -26.82 0.70 22.38
N ARG A 131 -25.70 0.37 21.73
CA ARG A 131 -25.44 0.66 20.32
C ARG A 131 -24.73 -0.50 19.64
N TYR A 132 -24.84 -0.54 18.32
CA TYR A 132 -23.98 -1.39 17.49
C TYR A 132 -22.64 -0.70 17.27
N ARG A 133 -21.63 -1.08 18.05
CA ARG A 133 -20.24 -0.63 17.91
C ARG A 133 -19.28 -1.78 18.19
N THR A 134 -18.21 -1.81 17.41
CA THR A 134 -17.08 -2.70 17.62
C THR A 134 -15.82 -1.86 17.69
N ASN A 135 -14.88 -2.24 18.55
CA ASN A 135 -13.55 -1.64 18.61
C ASN A 135 -12.57 -2.33 17.64
N CYS A 136 -13.10 -2.85 16.52
CA CYS A 136 -12.33 -3.56 15.52
C CYS A 136 -12.00 -2.65 14.34
N VAL A 137 -10.78 -2.79 13.84
CA VAL A 137 -10.34 -2.20 12.57
C VAL A 137 -9.97 -3.28 11.57
N TYR A 138 -10.04 -2.94 10.29
CA TYR A 138 -10.01 -3.92 9.21
C TYR A 138 -8.93 -3.59 8.18
N ARG A 139 -8.29 -4.63 7.64
CA ARG A 139 -7.36 -4.49 6.52
C ARG A 139 -7.63 -5.58 5.49
N GLY A 140 -8.04 -5.16 4.29
CA GLY A 140 -8.25 -6.06 3.15
C GLY A 140 -6.98 -6.26 2.36
N MET A 141 -6.76 -7.48 1.90
CA MET A 141 -5.66 -7.83 1.00
C MET A 141 -6.13 -8.79 -0.07
N ALA A 142 -5.67 -8.58 -1.31
CA ALA A 142 -6.09 -9.37 -2.45
C ALA A 142 -5.61 -10.83 -2.40
N VAL A 143 -4.60 -11.15 -1.60
CA VAL A 143 -4.09 -12.53 -1.47
C VAL A 143 -4.00 -12.93 0.00
N GLU A 144 -4.63 -14.03 0.35
CA GLU A 144 -4.74 -14.57 1.72
C GLU A 144 -3.39 -14.97 2.33
N THR A 145 -2.47 -15.45 1.50
CA THR A 145 -1.10 -15.80 1.92
C THR A 145 -0.22 -14.58 2.20
N TRP A 146 -0.66 -13.36 1.89
CA TRP A 146 0.09 -12.16 2.23
C TRP A 146 0.01 -11.93 3.75
N GLY A 147 1.16 -11.78 4.39
CA GLY A 147 1.22 -11.40 5.80
C GLY A 147 0.96 -9.90 6.00
N LEU A 148 0.79 -9.48 7.25
CA LEU A 148 0.78 -8.07 7.67
C LEU A 148 2.19 -7.45 7.59
N SER A 149 2.71 -7.40 6.37
CA SER A 149 4.03 -6.86 6.04
C SER A 149 3.88 -5.51 5.34
N HIS A 150 4.62 -4.52 5.81
CA HIS A 150 4.54 -3.15 5.33
C HIS A 150 5.36 -2.94 4.06
N SER A 151 5.19 -1.79 3.40
CA SER A 151 5.84 -1.49 2.12
C SER A 151 7.36 -1.45 2.22
N LEU A 152 7.90 -1.03 3.37
CA LEU A 152 9.34 -1.07 3.65
C LEU A 152 9.93 -2.50 3.64
N HIS A 153 9.23 -3.52 4.18
CA HIS A 153 9.71 -4.91 4.09
C HIS A 153 9.80 -5.39 2.65
N ARG A 154 8.88 -4.96 1.78
CA ARG A 154 8.86 -5.38 0.38
C ARG A 154 9.95 -4.68 -0.44
N ALA A 155 10.12 -3.37 -0.27
CA ALA A 155 11.06 -2.58 -1.05
C ALA A 155 12.50 -2.65 -0.51
N CYS A 156 12.66 -2.75 0.80
CA CYS A 156 13.95 -2.62 1.51
C CYS A 156 14.26 -3.84 2.37
N ALA A 157 13.83 -5.05 1.98
CA ALA A 157 14.09 -6.30 2.72
C ALA A 157 15.57 -6.52 3.09
N HIS A 158 16.48 -5.93 2.31
CA HIS A 158 17.93 -6.02 2.49
C HIS A 158 18.47 -5.09 3.59
N ASP A 159 17.79 -3.98 3.88
CA ASP A 159 18.17 -3.01 4.90
C ASP A 159 16.99 -2.10 5.28
N LEU A 160 16.35 -2.41 6.41
CA LEU A 160 15.20 -1.64 6.91
C LEU A 160 15.61 -0.29 7.52
N SER A 161 16.89 -0.10 7.85
CA SER A 161 17.39 1.17 8.39
C SER A 161 17.34 2.31 7.37
N LEU A 162 17.25 1.97 6.07
CA LEU A 162 17.10 2.92 4.97
C LEU A 162 15.85 3.79 5.07
N GLU A 163 14.83 3.39 5.84
CA GLU A 163 13.63 4.19 6.09
C GLU A 163 13.98 5.61 6.56
N ARG A 164 14.96 5.76 7.47
CA ARG A 164 15.42 7.07 7.95
C ARG A 164 15.99 7.93 6.83
N GLN A 165 16.76 7.32 5.93
CA GLN A 165 17.37 8.02 4.80
C GLN A 165 16.34 8.40 3.73
N MET A 166 15.36 7.53 3.49
CA MET A 166 14.24 7.77 2.59
C MET A 166 13.37 8.92 3.10
N LEU A 167 12.99 8.94 4.38
CA LEU A 167 12.21 10.02 4.98
C LEU A 167 12.97 11.37 4.95
N ARG A 168 14.27 11.34 5.23
CA ARG A 168 15.12 12.54 5.10
C ARG A 168 15.14 13.07 3.66
N SER A 169 15.27 12.18 2.68
CA SER A 169 15.26 12.55 1.26
C SER A 169 13.89 13.07 0.84
N PHE A 170 12.81 12.42 1.25
CA PHE A 170 11.44 12.84 1.00
C PHE A 170 11.19 14.26 1.52
N ARG A 171 11.61 14.58 2.76
CA ARG A 171 11.51 15.93 3.30
C ARG A 171 12.34 16.95 2.51
N LYS A 172 13.56 16.59 2.13
CA LYS A 172 14.49 17.46 1.39
C LYS A 172 13.96 17.83 0.00
N TYR A 173 13.46 16.84 -0.75
CA TYR A 173 13.05 17.04 -2.15
C TYR A 173 11.57 17.42 -2.30
N GLY A 174 10.72 17.04 -1.35
CA GLY A 174 9.30 17.43 -1.29
C GLY A 174 9.04 18.77 -0.60
N TYR A 175 10.07 19.62 -0.44
CA TYR A 175 10.00 20.82 0.39
C TYR A 175 8.86 21.78 0.03
N ALA A 176 8.41 21.81 -1.23
CA ALA A 176 7.32 22.68 -1.67
C ALA A 176 5.97 22.24 -1.11
N ASP A 177 5.67 20.94 -1.18
CA ASP A 177 4.42 20.36 -0.71
C ASP A 177 4.42 20.11 0.80
N LEU A 178 5.60 20.06 1.42
CA LEU A 178 5.79 19.76 2.85
C LEU A 178 6.05 21.00 3.72
N ARG A 179 5.89 22.23 3.23
CA ARG A 179 6.24 23.47 3.98
C ARG A 179 5.54 23.61 5.33
N GLY A 180 4.36 23.02 5.50
CA GLY A 180 3.60 23.04 6.75
C GLY A 180 3.80 21.81 7.64
N VAL A 181 4.56 20.81 7.20
CA VAL A 181 4.71 19.53 7.89
C VAL A 181 5.87 19.62 8.88
N GLN A 182 5.53 19.77 10.16
CA GLN A 182 6.50 19.90 11.25
C GLN A 182 6.65 18.61 12.07
N SER A 183 5.54 17.90 12.28
CA SER A 183 5.50 16.63 12.99
C SER A 183 6.17 15.50 12.20
N PHE A 184 6.92 14.65 12.89
CA PHE A 184 7.49 13.43 12.32
C PHE A 184 6.40 12.47 11.84
N TRP A 185 5.36 12.26 12.64
CA TRP A 185 4.25 11.37 12.30
C TRP A 185 3.43 11.90 11.13
N GLN A 186 3.26 13.21 11.04
CA GLN A 186 2.65 13.85 9.87
C GLN A 186 3.50 13.64 8.61
N LEU A 187 4.83 13.79 8.70
CA LEU A 187 5.73 13.51 7.58
C LEU A 187 5.65 12.04 7.15
N LEU A 188 5.61 11.12 8.10
CA LEU A 188 5.51 9.68 7.85
C LEU A 188 4.18 9.30 7.18
N ALA A 189 3.05 9.85 7.66
CA ALA A 189 1.74 9.64 7.06
C ALA A 189 1.68 10.18 5.61
N MET A 190 2.24 11.37 5.37
CA MET A 190 2.36 11.95 4.02
C MET A 190 3.24 11.07 3.13
N ALA A 191 4.39 10.61 3.63
CA ALA A 191 5.29 9.73 2.89
C ALA A 191 4.58 8.44 2.42
N GLN A 192 3.85 7.78 3.32
CA GLN A 192 3.03 6.60 3.00
C GLN A 192 1.98 6.91 1.92
N GLN A 193 1.29 8.04 2.02
CA GLN A 193 0.26 8.44 1.04
C GLN A 193 0.84 8.64 -0.36
N PHE A 194 2.02 9.25 -0.47
CA PHE A 194 2.71 9.46 -1.75
C PHE A 194 3.48 8.20 -2.23
N GLY A 195 3.33 7.07 -1.53
CA GLY A 195 3.87 5.78 -1.95
C GLY A 195 5.33 5.55 -1.58
N LEU A 196 5.92 6.36 -0.69
CA LEU A 196 7.22 6.05 -0.13
C LEU A 196 7.12 4.77 0.70
N PRO A 197 8.06 3.81 0.58
CA PRO A 197 8.08 2.65 1.44
C PRO A 197 8.27 3.05 2.91
N THR A 198 7.31 2.70 3.76
CA THR A 198 7.35 2.94 5.22
C THR A 198 6.99 1.66 5.98
N ARG A 199 7.19 1.69 7.31
CA ARG A 199 6.74 0.64 8.22
C ARG A 199 5.26 0.71 8.59
N LEU A 200 4.53 1.71 8.07
CA LEU A 200 3.09 1.84 8.33
C LEU A 200 2.30 0.75 7.60
N LEU A 201 1.24 0.29 8.25
CA LEU A 201 0.16 -0.46 7.61
C LEU A 201 -1.12 0.37 7.65
N ASP A 202 -1.80 0.43 6.51
CA ASP A 202 -3.12 1.04 6.35
C ASP A 202 -4.22 0.12 6.91
N TRP A 203 -5.09 0.68 7.71
CA TRP A 203 -6.31 0.03 8.21
C TRP A 203 -7.50 0.92 7.90
N THR A 204 -8.69 0.37 7.99
CA THR A 204 -9.96 1.10 7.87
C THR A 204 -10.89 0.66 8.99
N TYR A 205 -11.66 1.59 9.53
CA TYR A 205 -12.77 1.26 10.41
C TYR A 205 -13.92 0.58 9.66
N SER A 206 -13.97 0.70 8.32
CA SER A 206 -15.04 0.13 7.51
C SER A 206 -14.67 -1.27 7.00
N PRO A 207 -15.35 -2.33 7.48
CA PRO A 207 -15.08 -3.69 7.02
C PRO A 207 -15.41 -3.90 5.54
N LEU A 208 -16.35 -3.12 4.98
CA LEU A 208 -16.68 -3.16 3.54
C LEU A 208 -15.66 -2.42 2.68
N VAL A 209 -15.00 -1.38 3.22
CA VAL A 209 -13.83 -0.79 2.55
C VAL A 209 -12.66 -1.77 2.58
N ALA A 210 -12.48 -2.55 3.65
CA ALA A 210 -11.52 -3.65 3.64
C ALA A 210 -11.89 -4.71 2.59
N ALA A 211 -13.16 -5.09 2.48
CA ALA A 211 -13.61 -5.99 1.41
C ALA A 211 -13.33 -5.43 0.00
N HIS A 212 -13.42 -4.11 -0.19
CA HIS A 212 -12.98 -3.47 -1.44
C HIS A 212 -11.50 -3.73 -1.72
N PHE A 213 -10.60 -3.46 -0.76
CA PHE A 213 -9.16 -3.72 -0.95
C PHE A 213 -8.83 -5.21 -1.14
N ALA A 214 -9.62 -6.12 -0.59
CA ALA A 214 -9.48 -7.57 -0.83
C ALA A 214 -9.93 -8.00 -2.24
N THR A 215 -10.67 -7.15 -2.96
CA THR A 215 -11.31 -7.47 -4.25
C THR A 215 -11.01 -6.46 -5.36
N GLU A 216 -10.15 -5.47 -5.15
CA GLU A 216 -9.91 -4.40 -6.13
C GLU A 216 -9.08 -4.85 -7.34
N ASP A 217 -8.17 -5.81 -7.15
CA ASP A 217 -7.23 -6.24 -8.19
C ASP A 217 -7.77 -7.44 -8.99
N GLN A 218 -8.24 -7.16 -10.21
CA GLN A 218 -8.78 -8.15 -11.14
C GLN A 218 -7.75 -9.18 -11.61
N GLU A 219 -6.45 -8.84 -11.59
CA GLU A 219 -5.39 -9.78 -11.97
C GLU A 219 -5.20 -10.89 -10.92
N LEU A 220 -5.73 -10.68 -9.70
CA LEU A 220 -5.61 -11.59 -8.56
C LEU A 220 -6.95 -12.27 -8.21
N TYR A 221 -7.91 -12.30 -9.15
CA TYR A 221 -9.21 -12.94 -8.96
C TYR A 221 -9.15 -14.47 -9.02
N ASP A 222 -7.99 -15.04 -9.35
CA ASP A 222 -7.72 -16.47 -9.28
C ASP A 222 -7.17 -16.91 -7.91
N LYS A 223 -6.93 -15.97 -6.99
CA LYS A 223 -6.41 -16.21 -5.65
C LYS A 223 -7.41 -15.80 -4.58
N ASP A 224 -7.40 -16.49 -3.46
CA ASP A 224 -8.26 -16.13 -2.32
C ASP A 224 -7.76 -14.83 -1.69
N GLY A 225 -8.68 -13.95 -1.30
CA GLY A 225 -8.41 -12.71 -0.59
C GLY A 225 -8.57 -12.89 0.92
N ILE A 226 -8.21 -11.86 1.69
CA ILE A 226 -8.37 -11.87 3.14
C ILE A 226 -8.74 -10.49 3.69
N ILE A 227 -9.56 -10.48 4.73
CA ILE A 227 -9.76 -9.35 5.62
C ILE A 227 -9.18 -9.71 6.98
N TRP A 228 -8.20 -8.93 7.43
CA TRP A 228 -7.75 -8.95 8.82
C TRP A 228 -8.64 -8.05 9.65
N CYS A 229 -9.06 -8.52 10.81
CA CYS A 229 -9.73 -7.73 11.84
C CYS A 229 -8.80 -7.66 13.06
N ALA A 230 -8.57 -6.46 13.58
CA ALA A 230 -7.78 -6.24 14.79
C ALA A 230 -8.66 -5.62 15.86
N ASP A 231 -8.75 -6.26 17.03
CA ASP A 231 -9.42 -5.71 18.21
C ASP A 231 -8.47 -4.72 18.91
N ILE A 232 -8.82 -3.44 18.81
CA ILE A 232 -7.98 -2.33 19.27
C ILE A 232 -7.77 -2.39 20.78
N ASP A 233 -8.79 -2.76 21.56
CA ASP A 233 -8.67 -2.76 23.02
C ASP A 233 -7.71 -3.84 23.49
N LYS A 234 -7.78 -5.03 22.86
CA LYS A 234 -6.85 -6.12 23.17
C LYS A 234 -5.42 -5.86 22.68
N VAL A 235 -5.26 -5.15 21.57
CA VAL A 235 -3.93 -4.70 21.15
C VAL A 235 -3.39 -3.66 22.13
N ASN A 236 -4.23 -2.69 22.53
CA ASN A 236 -3.86 -1.64 23.47
C ASN A 236 -3.51 -2.16 24.86
N ALA A 237 -4.11 -3.28 25.29
CA ALA A 237 -3.79 -3.92 26.56
C ALA A 237 -2.31 -4.31 26.70
N GLN A 238 -1.62 -4.49 25.57
CA GLN A 238 -0.21 -4.89 25.50
C GLN A 238 0.74 -3.71 25.32
N LEU A 239 0.22 -2.49 25.27
CA LEU A 239 1.06 -1.30 25.15
C LEU A 239 1.83 -1.04 26.46
N PRO A 240 2.99 -0.37 26.38
CA PRO A 240 3.66 0.17 27.55
C PRO A 240 2.76 1.10 28.37
N ASP A 241 3.03 1.22 29.67
CA ASP A 241 2.17 1.96 30.62
C ASP A 241 1.99 3.43 30.24
N ALA A 242 3.02 4.08 29.68
CA ALA A 242 2.95 5.45 29.21
C ALA A 242 1.86 5.66 28.12
N PHE A 243 1.76 4.72 27.19
CA PHE A 243 0.76 4.72 26.12
C PHE A 243 -0.64 4.43 26.66
N LYS A 244 -0.79 3.40 27.50
CA LYS A 244 -2.07 3.04 28.14
C LYS A 244 -2.63 4.21 28.99
N ASN A 245 -1.76 4.86 29.77
CA ASN A 245 -2.14 6.00 30.60
C ASN A 245 -2.61 7.20 29.77
N THR A 246 -2.01 7.43 28.60
CA THR A 246 -2.41 8.51 27.70
C THR A 246 -3.79 8.23 27.10
N LEU A 247 -4.02 7.04 26.56
CA LEU A 247 -5.33 6.63 26.06
C LEU A 247 -6.43 6.76 27.13
N LYS A 248 -6.14 6.31 28.36
CA LYS A 248 -7.07 6.42 29.49
C LYS A 248 -7.37 7.87 29.85
N LYS A 249 -6.35 8.74 29.87
CA LYS A 249 -6.50 10.17 30.18
C LYS A 249 -7.37 10.86 29.13
N GLU A 250 -7.13 10.57 27.85
CA GLU A 250 -7.83 11.18 26.73
C GLU A 250 -9.18 10.50 26.40
N ARG A 251 -9.51 9.42 27.13
CA ARG A 251 -10.74 8.61 26.95
C ARG A 251 -10.90 8.11 25.51
N GLY A 252 -9.79 7.70 24.89
CA GLY A 252 -9.74 7.18 23.53
C GLY A 252 -9.11 5.78 23.48
N ASN A 253 -9.30 5.10 22.35
CA ASN A 253 -8.66 3.81 22.05
C ASN A 253 -7.73 3.89 20.82
N ILE A 254 -7.66 5.04 20.14
CA ILE A 254 -6.78 5.27 19.01
C ILE A 254 -5.97 6.53 19.28
N PHE A 255 -4.67 6.51 18.97
CA PHE A 255 -3.81 7.67 19.18
C PHE A 255 -4.08 8.74 18.12
N THR A 256 -4.18 10.00 18.54
CA THR A 256 -4.10 11.11 17.59
C THR A 256 -2.64 11.48 17.34
N MET A 257 -2.38 12.19 16.24
CA MET A 257 -1.05 12.74 15.95
C MET A 257 -0.49 13.59 17.11
N GLU A 258 -1.33 14.35 17.80
CA GLU A 258 -0.93 15.17 18.94
C GLU A 258 -0.47 14.33 20.13
N MET A 259 -1.18 13.23 20.43
CA MET A 259 -0.76 12.28 21.46
C MET A 259 0.58 11.65 21.08
N MET A 260 0.73 11.25 19.81
CA MET A 260 1.96 10.66 19.30
C MET A 260 3.15 11.62 19.38
N ASP A 261 2.99 12.87 18.95
CA ASP A 261 4.04 13.91 19.03
C ASP A 261 4.48 14.20 20.48
N THR A 262 3.53 14.09 21.42
CA THR A 262 3.82 14.28 22.85
C THR A 262 4.56 13.09 23.45
N LEU A 263 4.15 11.86 23.10
CA LEU A 263 4.70 10.62 23.66
C LEU A 263 6.04 10.22 23.05
N CYS A 264 6.09 10.14 21.71
CA CYS A 264 7.24 9.60 20.99
C CYS A 264 7.48 10.41 19.72
N ARG A 265 8.56 11.20 19.69
CA ARG A 265 8.79 12.19 18.61
C ARG A 265 9.32 11.59 17.32
N ASP A 266 9.82 10.35 17.40
CA ASP A 266 10.41 9.60 16.30
C ASP A 266 10.45 8.09 16.64
N PHE A 267 11.02 7.30 15.73
CA PHE A 267 11.18 5.85 15.91
C PHE A 267 12.21 5.47 16.99
N ASP A 268 13.17 6.34 17.31
CA ASP A 268 14.18 6.05 18.33
C ASP A 268 13.51 6.10 19.72
N VAL A 269 12.75 7.17 19.98
CA VAL A 269 11.95 7.29 21.21
C VAL A 269 10.88 6.19 21.29
N LEU A 270 10.21 5.86 20.18
CA LEU A 270 9.21 4.78 20.18
C LEU A 270 9.82 3.44 20.61
N ARG A 271 11.06 3.15 20.17
CA ARG A 271 11.78 1.94 20.53
C ARG A 271 12.27 1.94 21.97
N GLU A 272 12.71 3.09 22.48
CA GLU A 272 13.12 3.24 23.89
C GLU A 272 11.98 3.00 24.89
N MET A 273 10.73 3.10 24.44
CA MET A 273 9.55 2.84 25.26
C MET A 273 9.15 1.36 25.34
N GLU A 274 9.89 0.46 24.69
CA GLU A 274 9.66 -0.99 24.81
C GLU A 274 9.92 -1.45 26.25
N GLU A 275 8.94 -2.16 26.84
CA GLU A 275 9.07 -2.78 28.15
C GLU A 275 9.55 -4.23 27.97
N GLU A 276 10.48 -4.68 28.82
CA GLU A 276 11.00 -6.07 28.81
C GLU A 276 11.55 -6.56 27.46
N ASP A 277 12.09 -5.64 26.64
CA ASP A 277 12.59 -5.92 25.28
C ASP A 277 11.52 -6.49 24.31
N ALA A 278 10.24 -6.30 24.66
CA ALA A 278 9.10 -6.76 23.88
C ALA A 278 8.66 -5.68 22.87
N PRO A 279 8.66 -5.97 21.55
CA PRO A 279 8.09 -5.06 20.57
C PRO A 279 6.57 -4.95 20.75
N PHE A 280 6.03 -3.78 20.45
CA PHE A 280 4.59 -3.54 20.47
C PHE A 280 4.15 -2.87 19.16
N ALA A 281 2.85 -2.85 18.92
CA ALA A 281 2.25 -2.03 17.88
C ALA A 281 1.13 -1.17 18.46
N LEU A 282 0.97 0.00 17.86
CA LEU A 282 -0.12 0.91 18.16
C LEU A 282 -0.84 1.32 16.89
N PHE A 283 -2.06 1.82 17.06
CA PHE A 283 -2.88 2.38 16.00
C PHE A 283 -3.06 3.88 16.20
N PHE A 284 -2.89 4.66 15.14
CA PHE A 284 -3.05 6.11 15.19
C PHE A 284 -3.80 6.65 13.99
N GLU A 285 -4.57 7.71 14.23
CA GLU A 285 -5.26 8.46 13.20
C GLU A 285 -4.37 9.56 12.64
N PRO A 286 -4.18 9.60 11.32
CA PRO A 286 -3.49 10.70 10.69
C PRO A 286 -4.38 11.94 10.60
N ALA A 287 -3.74 13.12 10.59
CA ALA A 287 -4.46 14.38 10.51
C ALA A 287 -5.36 14.43 9.25
N SER A 288 -6.60 14.91 9.43
CA SER A 288 -7.67 14.95 8.41
C SER A 288 -7.33 15.74 7.14
N ALA A 289 -6.22 16.48 7.12
CA ALA A 289 -5.71 17.20 5.95
C ALA A 289 -5.33 16.28 4.77
N VAL A 290 -5.24 14.97 4.98
CA VAL A 290 -4.96 14.00 3.93
C VAL A 290 -6.25 13.47 3.30
N ASN A 291 -6.60 13.98 2.11
CA ASN A 291 -7.83 13.63 1.37
C ASN A 291 -8.03 12.11 1.15
N ARG A 292 -6.94 11.33 0.99
CA ARG A 292 -7.04 9.87 0.80
C ARG A 292 -7.49 9.14 2.08
N ILE A 293 -7.15 9.67 3.24
CA ILE A 293 -7.44 9.03 4.54
C ILE A 293 -8.90 9.27 4.93
N ALA A 294 -9.40 10.49 4.72
CA ALA A 294 -10.79 10.83 5.01
C ALA A 294 -11.77 9.93 4.24
N ASN A 295 -11.51 9.68 2.95
CA ASN A 295 -12.38 8.87 2.10
C ASN A 295 -12.32 7.36 2.41
N GLN A 296 -11.25 6.90 3.06
CA GLN A 296 -11.04 5.49 3.37
C GLN A 296 -11.51 5.12 4.78
N TYR A 297 -11.96 6.10 5.55
CA TYR A 297 -12.17 5.98 6.99
C TYR A 297 -10.96 5.29 7.64
N ALA A 298 -9.77 5.78 7.28
CA ALA A 298 -8.50 5.09 7.47
C ALA A 298 -7.76 5.52 8.73
N LEU A 299 -6.94 4.59 9.21
CA LEU A 299 -5.97 4.79 10.27
C LEU A 299 -4.70 3.99 9.93
N PHE A 300 -3.63 4.21 10.69
CA PHE A 300 -2.38 3.48 10.51
C PHE A 300 -2.05 2.65 11.74
N SER A 301 -1.38 1.52 11.53
CA SER A 301 -0.62 0.85 12.60
C SER A 301 0.87 0.99 12.36
N VAL A 302 1.64 1.04 13.45
CA VAL A 302 3.10 1.05 13.43
C VAL A 302 3.62 0.11 14.50
N CYS A 303 4.62 -0.70 14.16
CA CYS A 303 5.40 -1.48 15.12
C CYS A 303 6.58 -0.64 15.63
N SER A 304 6.93 -0.79 16.91
CA SER A 304 8.11 -0.16 17.52
C SER A 304 9.41 -0.53 16.77
N ARG A 305 9.52 -1.79 16.32
CA ARG A 305 10.62 -2.30 15.49
C ARG A 305 10.23 -2.42 14.03
N ALA A 306 11.14 -2.06 13.13
CA ALA A 306 10.92 -2.15 11.69
C ALA A 306 10.85 -3.61 11.24
N GLU A 307 11.56 -4.48 11.93
CA GLU A 307 11.76 -5.90 11.61
C GLU A 307 10.53 -6.72 11.98
N THR A 308 9.72 -6.24 12.93
CA THR A 308 8.62 -6.98 13.52
C THR A 308 7.36 -6.81 12.67
N LYS A 309 6.83 -7.92 12.15
CA LYS A 309 5.52 -7.91 11.50
C LYS A 309 4.44 -7.87 12.56
N LEU A 310 3.36 -7.18 12.27
CA LEU A 310 2.21 -7.09 13.18
C LEU A 310 1.61 -8.46 13.50
N SER A 311 1.64 -9.39 12.53
CA SER A 311 1.21 -10.78 12.72
C SER A 311 2.11 -11.61 13.64
N ASP A 312 3.33 -11.13 13.90
CA ASP A 312 4.35 -11.87 14.65
C ASP A 312 4.46 -11.35 16.10
N LEU A 313 3.68 -10.32 16.46
CA LEU A 313 3.60 -9.85 17.84
C LEU A 313 2.97 -10.93 18.73
N THR A 314 3.51 -11.06 19.95
CA THR A 314 2.97 -11.94 20.98
C THR A 314 1.69 -11.35 21.55
N VAL A 315 0.60 -11.48 20.81
CA VAL A 315 -0.68 -10.91 21.20
C VAL A 315 -1.51 -11.85 22.07
N GLU A 316 -2.44 -11.26 22.82
CA GLU A 316 -3.49 -12.02 23.49
C GLU A 316 -4.37 -12.76 22.49
N GLU A 317 -5.02 -13.82 22.98
CA GLU A 317 -5.90 -14.63 22.14
C GLU A 317 -7.09 -13.78 21.66
N GLY A 318 -7.36 -13.87 20.36
CA GLY A 318 -8.43 -13.10 19.74
C GLY A 318 -8.15 -11.60 19.56
N CYS A 319 -6.90 -11.14 19.61
CA CYS A 319 -6.51 -9.80 19.11
C CYS A 319 -6.73 -9.66 17.61
N PHE A 320 -6.54 -10.75 16.85
CA PHE A 320 -6.75 -10.78 15.42
C PHE A 320 -7.74 -11.87 15.02
N LYS A 321 -8.63 -11.53 14.09
CA LYS A 321 -9.50 -12.46 13.34
C LYS A 321 -9.14 -12.36 11.87
N ARG A 322 -9.19 -13.49 11.16
CA ARG A 322 -8.99 -13.57 9.71
C ARG A 322 -10.30 -14.00 9.05
N ILE A 323 -10.75 -13.23 8.08
CA ILE A 323 -11.89 -13.59 7.22
C ILE A 323 -11.33 -13.85 5.82
N VAL A 324 -11.29 -15.11 5.42
CA VAL A 324 -10.82 -15.55 4.10
C VAL A 324 -11.97 -15.41 3.11
N ILE A 325 -11.68 -14.77 1.97
CA ILE A 325 -12.60 -14.57 0.85
C ILE A 325 -12.14 -15.48 -0.29
N PRO A 326 -12.78 -16.63 -0.50
CA PRO A 326 -12.49 -17.50 -1.63
C PRO A 326 -12.59 -16.73 -2.95
N HIS A 327 -11.70 -17.06 -3.87
CA HIS A 327 -11.59 -16.39 -5.16
C HIS A 327 -12.90 -16.46 -5.97
N GLU A 328 -13.73 -17.49 -5.76
CA GLU A 328 -15.02 -17.73 -6.41
C GLU A 328 -16.06 -16.66 -6.10
N ILE A 329 -15.98 -16.02 -4.94
CA ILE A 329 -16.97 -15.02 -4.49
C ILE A 329 -16.46 -13.57 -4.60
N LYS A 330 -15.20 -13.38 -5.00
CA LYS A 330 -14.60 -12.03 -5.15
C LYS A 330 -15.40 -11.13 -6.08
N LEU A 331 -15.87 -11.68 -7.21
CA LEU A 331 -16.68 -10.92 -8.16
C LEU A 331 -18.02 -10.50 -7.55
N GLU A 332 -18.71 -11.43 -6.87
CA GLU A 332 -19.99 -11.15 -6.20
C GLU A 332 -19.83 -10.00 -5.19
N ILE A 333 -18.81 -10.08 -4.34
CA ILE A 333 -18.49 -9.05 -3.35
C ILE A 333 -18.17 -7.72 -4.04
N ARG A 334 -17.32 -7.73 -5.08
CA ARG A 334 -16.91 -6.52 -5.80
C ARG A 334 -18.11 -5.79 -6.42
N ASP A 335 -18.98 -6.52 -7.11
CA ASP A 335 -20.14 -5.93 -7.79
C ASP A 335 -21.18 -5.42 -6.78
N LYS A 336 -21.43 -6.17 -5.70
CA LYS A 336 -22.33 -5.70 -4.63
C LYS A 336 -21.80 -4.46 -3.92
N LEU A 337 -20.48 -4.37 -3.68
CA LEU A 337 -19.84 -3.16 -3.16
C LEU A 337 -20.03 -1.95 -4.09
N ASP A 338 -19.94 -2.14 -5.40
CA ASP A 338 -20.23 -1.07 -6.37
C ASP A 338 -21.67 -0.57 -6.28
N TYR A 339 -22.65 -1.48 -6.12
CA TYR A 339 -24.06 -1.13 -5.98
C TYR A 339 -24.34 -0.27 -4.75
N ILE A 340 -23.62 -0.49 -3.64
CA ILE A 340 -23.73 0.33 -2.41
C ILE A 340 -22.74 1.49 -2.37
N ASN A 341 -22.18 1.87 -3.53
CA ASN A 341 -21.29 3.01 -3.73
C ASN A 341 -19.94 2.91 -2.98
N ILE A 342 -19.43 1.70 -2.73
CA ILE A 342 -18.07 1.47 -2.25
C ILE A 342 -17.20 1.08 -3.44
N SER A 343 -16.54 2.06 -4.04
CA SER A 343 -15.80 1.92 -5.32
C SER A 343 -14.55 2.80 -5.36
N GLU A 344 -13.70 2.60 -6.36
CA GLU A 344 -12.42 3.31 -6.55
C GLU A 344 -12.63 4.82 -6.64
N ARG A 345 -13.71 5.28 -7.29
CA ARG A 345 -14.05 6.71 -7.40
C ARG A 345 -14.39 7.37 -6.06
N MET A 346 -14.82 6.57 -5.08
CA MET A 346 -15.11 7.06 -3.72
C MET A 346 -13.87 6.96 -2.83
N ILE A 347 -13.16 5.84 -2.92
CA ILE A 347 -12.01 5.49 -2.08
C ILE A 347 -10.73 6.27 -2.48
N TYR A 348 -10.56 6.55 -3.77
CA TYR A 348 -9.41 7.27 -4.30
C TYR A 348 -9.87 8.65 -4.83
N PRO A 349 -9.42 9.75 -4.22
CA PRO A 349 -9.81 11.08 -4.67
C PRO A 349 -9.20 11.43 -6.03
N GLY A 350 -9.88 12.30 -6.78
CA GLY A 350 -9.40 12.84 -8.05
C GLY A 350 -9.71 11.96 -9.26
N LEU A 351 -9.16 12.38 -10.41
CA LEU A 351 -9.43 11.73 -11.70
C LEU A 351 -8.87 10.30 -11.76
N ASP A 352 -7.79 10.00 -11.03
CA ASP A 352 -7.20 8.66 -11.01
C ASP A 352 -8.19 7.61 -10.49
N GLY A 353 -8.91 7.91 -9.39
CA GLY A 353 -9.93 7.02 -8.85
C GLY A 353 -11.10 6.80 -9.81
N ILE A 354 -11.54 7.87 -10.48
CA ILE A 354 -12.60 7.81 -11.50
C ILE A 354 -12.15 6.97 -12.69
N CYS A 355 -10.94 7.20 -13.22
CA CYS A 355 -10.39 6.44 -14.34
C CYS A 355 -10.25 4.96 -14.00
N LYS A 356 -9.77 4.62 -12.79
CA LYS A 356 -9.70 3.23 -12.30
C LYS A 356 -11.08 2.57 -12.25
N TRP A 357 -12.06 3.25 -11.65
CA TRP A 357 -13.44 2.76 -11.57
C TRP A 357 -14.06 2.50 -12.95
N ILE A 358 -13.94 3.46 -13.87
CA ILE A 358 -14.45 3.33 -15.25
C ILE A 358 -13.73 2.16 -15.94
N THR A 359 -12.40 2.11 -15.86
CA THR A 359 -11.60 1.06 -16.51
C THR A 359 -12.05 -0.32 -16.03
N ARG A 360 -12.13 -0.54 -14.71
CA ARG A 360 -12.58 -1.83 -14.16
C ARG A 360 -13.98 -2.18 -14.65
N ARG A 361 -14.92 -1.24 -14.57
CA ARG A 361 -16.34 -1.47 -14.93
C ARG A 361 -16.53 -1.92 -16.38
N TYR A 362 -15.70 -1.45 -17.30
CA TYR A 362 -15.80 -1.76 -18.73
C TYR A 362 -14.73 -2.76 -19.21
N SER A 363 -13.77 -3.10 -18.37
CA SER A 363 -12.79 -4.14 -18.65
C SER A 363 -13.45 -5.52 -18.67
N ASN A 364 -12.86 -6.43 -19.44
CA ASN A 364 -13.21 -7.84 -19.34
C ASN A 364 -12.93 -8.34 -17.93
N LEU A 365 -13.92 -8.97 -17.30
CA LEU A 365 -13.69 -9.83 -16.15
C LEU A 365 -12.61 -10.88 -16.53
N GLY A 366 -11.68 -11.18 -15.62
CA GLY A 366 -10.55 -12.05 -15.91
C GLY A 366 -10.95 -13.39 -16.53
N PRO A 367 -9.99 -14.16 -17.09
CA PRO A 367 -10.25 -15.35 -17.93
C PRO A 367 -11.08 -16.48 -17.28
N ARG A 368 -11.39 -16.41 -15.98
CA ARG A 368 -12.34 -17.32 -15.32
C ARG A 368 -13.80 -16.91 -15.48
N TYR A 369 -14.11 -15.62 -15.37
CA TYR A 369 -15.50 -15.14 -15.30
C TYR A 369 -16.12 -14.86 -16.67
N ASN A 370 -15.26 -14.68 -17.69
CA ASN A 370 -15.68 -14.45 -19.07
C ASN A 370 -15.65 -15.70 -19.95
N LYS A 371 -15.37 -16.88 -19.39
CA LYS A 371 -15.63 -18.14 -20.09
C LYS A 371 -17.15 -18.31 -20.17
N ARG A 372 -17.74 -17.76 -21.23
CA ARG A 372 -18.96 -18.37 -21.74
C ARG A 372 -18.58 -19.81 -22.02
N GLU A 373 -19.29 -20.75 -21.42
CA GLU A 373 -19.28 -22.11 -21.94
C GLU A 373 -19.68 -21.95 -23.42
N GLU A 374 -18.73 -22.17 -24.32
CA GLU A 374 -19.02 -22.25 -25.74
C GLU A 374 -19.90 -23.50 -25.88
N GLU A 375 -21.23 -23.27 -25.97
CA GLU A 375 -22.26 -24.30 -26.18
C GLU A 375 -22.03 -25.13 -27.44
#